data_AF-A0A1J3ZW56-F1
#
_entry.id   AF-A0A1J3ZW56-F1
#
_cell.length_a   1.000
_cell.length_b   1.000
_cell.length_c   1.000
_cell.angle_alpha   90.00
_cell.angle_beta   90.00
_cell.angle_gamma   90.00
#
_symmetry.space_group_name_H-M   'P 1'
#
loop_
_entity.id
_entity.type
_entity.pdbx_description
1 polymer ?
#
loop_
_entity_poly.entity_id
_entity_poly.type
_entity_poly.pdbx_seq_one_letter_code
_entity_poly.pdbx_strand_id
1 'polypeptide(L)'
;MISRLFKVTDEHQLQRLNRLFAKFGALIFIFLIAMFYFEVMLDVERAYLSPYLIGTILCIVVLVSMLVTNGYSDTNKEIYVRNDNEKKMLNKMSFIKRAIFLILAFAYLYLIPNIIIPILIGNKMFGFQPSSLIIFIPLIVFIFTGDKRIKVSDKPTAPVKEKINHTEPLLHLIPQYHFSDEYERMRIEMEYAKNFVWLVISLSLISIIDIVIEIVMNHTPYASIVTLIFNAILIIIATLKVISIKKNNISQKA
;
A
#
# COMPACT_ATOMS: atom_id res chain seq x y z
N MET A 1 5.68 -19.39 -4.78
CA MET A 1 4.30 -19.12 -5.25
C MET A 1 4.30 -18.54 -6.65
N ILE A 2 4.94 -17.39 -6.89
CA ILE A 2 5.01 -16.72 -8.21
C ILE A 2 5.69 -17.57 -9.28
N SER A 3 6.79 -18.26 -8.96
CA SER A 3 7.47 -19.19 -9.88
C SER A 3 6.54 -20.29 -10.40
N ARG A 4 5.67 -20.84 -9.54
CA ARG A 4 4.64 -21.82 -9.90
C ARG A 4 3.51 -21.18 -10.71
N LEU A 5 3.01 -20.01 -10.27
CA LEU A 5 1.89 -19.31 -10.92
C LEU A 5 2.20 -18.96 -12.38
N PHE A 6 3.43 -18.50 -12.65
CA PHE A 6 3.85 -18.05 -13.98
C PHE A 6 4.73 -19.05 -14.73
N LYS A 7 4.97 -20.25 -14.18
CA LYS A 7 5.86 -21.28 -14.73
C LYS A 7 7.22 -20.69 -15.16
N VAL A 8 7.92 -20.07 -14.22
CA VAL A 8 9.24 -19.44 -14.45
C VAL A 8 10.31 -20.21 -13.68
N THR A 9 11.31 -20.70 -14.41
CA THR A 9 12.48 -21.42 -13.88
C THR A 9 13.74 -20.55 -13.84
N ASP A 10 13.78 -19.46 -14.61
CA ASP A 10 14.91 -18.53 -14.67
C ASP A 10 14.90 -17.56 -13.47
N GLU A 11 16.00 -17.52 -12.72
CA GLU A 11 16.13 -16.74 -11.49
C GLU A 11 16.08 -15.22 -11.74
N HIS A 12 16.66 -14.74 -12.85
CA HIS A 12 16.60 -13.33 -13.21
C HIS A 12 15.18 -12.90 -13.60
N GLN A 13 14.42 -13.77 -14.28
CA GLN A 13 13.01 -13.50 -14.57
C GLN A 13 12.19 -13.49 -13.28
N LEU A 14 12.45 -14.43 -12.37
CA LEU A 14 11.74 -14.52 -11.10
C LEU A 14 11.97 -13.27 -10.25
N GLN A 15 13.20 -12.75 -10.20
CA GLN A 15 13.51 -11.51 -9.49
C GLN A 15 12.77 -10.30 -10.08
N ARG A 16 12.78 -10.14 -11.41
CA ARG A 16 12.02 -9.06 -12.09
C ARG A 16 10.52 -9.16 -11.84
N LEU A 17 9.97 -10.37 -11.80
CA LEU A 17 8.56 -10.59 -11.51
C LEU A 17 8.23 -10.27 -10.05
N ASN A 18 9.00 -10.78 -9.08
CA ASN A 18 8.79 -10.46 -7.67
C ASN A 18 8.80 -8.96 -7.43
N ARG A 19 9.77 -8.26 -8.02
CA ARG A 19 9.88 -6.81 -7.95
C ARG A 19 8.66 -6.08 -8.56
N LEU A 20 8.15 -6.56 -9.69
CA LEU A 20 6.93 -6.01 -10.30
C LEU A 20 5.72 -6.21 -9.38
N PHE A 21 5.53 -7.42 -8.87
CA PHE A 21 4.40 -7.75 -8.00
C PHE A 21 4.50 -7.08 -6.63
N ALA A 22 5.71 -6.82 -6.13
CA ALA A 22 5.90 -6.02 -4.92
C ALA A 22 5.39 -4.58 -5.07
N LYS A 23 5.62 -3.95 -6.24
CA LYS A 23 5.06 -2.62 -6.56
C LYS A 23 3.54 -2.65 -6.54
N PHE A 24 2.94 -3.66 -7.17
CA PHE A 24 1.48 -3.82 -7.14
C PHE A 24 0.97 -4.15 -5.74
N GLY A 25 1.74 -4.89 -4.93
CA GLY A 25 1.46 -5.17 -3.52
C GLY A 25 1.36 -3.90 -2.68
N ALA A 26 2.30 -2.96 -2.86
CA ALA A 26 2.23 -1.67 -2.19
C ALA A 26 1.01 -0.85 -2.64
N LEU A 27 0.71 -0.83 -3.95
CA LEU A 27 -0.43 -0.11 -4.50
C LEU A 27 -1.77 -0.67 -4.01
N ILE A 28 -1.96 -1.99 -4.04
CA ILE A 28 -3.21 -2.62 -3.59
C ILE A 28 -3.41 -2.46 -2.08
N PHE A 29 -2.33 -2.39 -1.29
CA PHE A 29 -2.42 -2.11 0.15
C PHE A 29 -2.91 -0.69 0.43
N ILE A 30 -2.38 0.31 -0.28
CA ILE A 30 -2.85 1.69 -0.18
C ILE A 30 -4.32 1.79 -0.63
N PHE A 31 -4.66 1.11 -1.73
CA PHE A 31 -6.03 1.04 -2.23
C PHE A 31 -6.98 0.40 -1.21
N LEU A 32 -6.59 -0.70 -0.55
CA LEU A 32 -7.36 -1.35 0.50
C LEU A 32 -7.70 -0.38 1.65
N ILE A 33 -6.73 0.37 2.14
CA ILE A 33 -6.94 1.34 3.22
C ILE A 33 -7.88 2.46 2.76
N ALA A 34 -7.70 2.95 1.54
CA ALA A 34 -8.58 3.98 0.97
C ALA A 34 -10.02 3.47 0.85
N MET A 35 -10.21 2.29 0.27
CA MET A 35 -11.53 1.68 0.11
C MET A 35 -12.20 1.33 1.44
N PHE A 36 -11.42 0.89 2.45
CA PHE A 36 -11.94 0.69 3.79
C PHE A 36 -12.56 1.97 4.35
N TYR A 37 -11.85 3.11 4.29
CA TYR A 37 -12.39 4.38 4.77
C TYR A 37 -13.60 4.85 3.95
N PHE A 38 -13.53 4.73 2.62
CA PHE A 38 -14.65 5.04 1.74
C PHE A 38 -15.90 4.25 2.14
N GLU A 39 -15.76 2.95 2.37
CA GLU A 39 -16.88 2.10 2.74
C GLU A 39 -17.41 2.42 4.14
N VAL A 40 -16.54 2.64 5.14
CA VAL A 40 -16.99 3.07 6.48
C VAL A 40 -17.92 4.29 6.37
N MET A 41 -17.53 5.29 5.58
CA MET A 41 -18.32 6.51 5.44
C MET A 41 -19.62 6.25 4.65
N LEU A 42 -19.58 5.38 3.64
CA LEU A 42 -20.77 5.02 2.86
C LEU A 42 -21.78 4.25 3.72
N ASP A 43 -21.30 3.29 4.50
CA ASP A 43 -22.07 2.46 5.44
C ASP A 43 -22.71 3.29 6.55
N VAL A 44 -21.98 4.27 7.10
CA VAL A 44 -22.50 5.22 8.09
C VAL A 44 -23.67 6.01 7.51
N GLU A 45 -23.54 6.54 6.29
CA GLU A 45 -24.62 7.29 5.63
C GLU A 45 -25.82 6.41 5.26
N ARG A 46 -25.58 5.14 4.95
CA ARG A 46 -26.64 4.15 4.66
C ARG A 46 -27.25 3.51 5.91
N ALA A 47 -26.65 3.73 7.08
CA ALA A 47 -26.95 3.00 8.31
C ALA A 47 -26.95 1.46 8.11
N TYR A 48 -26.00 0.96 7.32
CA TYR A 48 -25.88 -0.43 6.91
C TYR A 48 -24.44 -0.90 7.13
N LEU A 49 -24.26 -2.16 7.49
CA LEU A 49 -22.94 -2.77 7.63
C LEU A 49 -22.72 -3.70 6.43
N SER A 50 -21.90 -3.28 5.47
CA SER A 50 -21.72 -4.03 4.24
C SER A 50 -20.81 -5.25 4.43
N PRO A 51 -21.09 -6.35 3.71
CA PRO A 51 -20.16 -7.47 3.59
C PRO A 51 -18.76 -7.03 3.12
N TYR A 52 -18.68 -6.01 2.27
CA TYR A 52 -17.40 -5.43 1.85
C TYR A 52 -16.62 -4.83 3.01
N LEU A 53 -17.26 -4.06 3.89
CA LEU A 53 -16.61 -3.49 5.07
C LEU A 53 -16.05 -4.58 5.98
N ILE A 54 -16.85 -5.61 6.27
CA ILE A 54 -16.42 -6.76 7.09
C ILE A 54 -15.23 -7.47 6.44
N GLY A 55 -15.31 -7.74 5.13
CA GLY A 55 -14.26 -8.43 4.39
C GLY A 55 -12.95 -7.65 4.34
N THR A 56 -13.01 -6.33 4.15
CA THR A 56 -11.81 -5.48 4.12
C THR A 56 -11.15 -5.37 5.50
N ILE A 57 -11.91 -5.32 6.59
CA ILE A 57 -11.37 -5.39 7.96
C ILE A 57 -10.58 -6.68 8.17
N LEU A 58 -11.17 -7.83 7.79
CA LEU A 58 -10.49 -9.12 7.89
C LEU A 58 -9.20 -9.15 7.06
N CYS A 59 -9.22 -8.56 5.85
CA CYS A 59 -8.02 -8.46 5.02
C CYS A 59 -6.92 -7.65 5.71
N ILE A 60 -7.25 -6.52 6.32
CA ILE A 60 -6.31 -5.67 7.05
C ILE A 60 -5.71 -6.42 8.24
N VAL A 61 -6.52 -7.13 9.03
CA VAL A 61 -6.05 -7.90 10.18
C VAL A 61 -5.06 -8.99 9.76
N VAL A 62 -5.38 -9.75 8.71
CA VAL A 62 -4.49 -10.80 8.19
C VAL A 62 -3.19 -10.20 7.67
N LEU A 63 -3.25 -9.09 6.93
CA LEU A 63 -2.08 -8.37 6.43
C LEU A 63 -1.16 -7.91 7.55
N VAL A 64 -1.69 -7.23 8.55
CA VAL A 64 -0.91 -6.75 9.70
C VAL A 64 -0.26 -7.94 10.42
N SER A 65 -1.01 -9.02 10.61
CA SER A 65 -0.49 -10.25 11.23
C SER A 65 0.65 -10.87 10.42
N MET A 66 0.52 -10.95 9.09
CA MET A 66 1.58 -11.43 8.19
C MET A 66 2.82 -10.54 8.23
N LEU A 67 2.64 -9.21 8.23
CA LEU A 67 3.75 -8.26 8.27
C LEU A 67 4.51 -8.33 9.60
N VAL A 68 3.79 -8.47 10.72
CA VAL A 68 4.38 -8.61 12.06
C VAL A 68 5.14 -9.94 12.18
N THR A 69 4.50 -11.06 11.81
CA THR A 69 5.10 -12.40 11.91
C THR A 69 6.39 -12.52 11.10
N ASN A 70 6.44 -11.85 9.95
CA ASN A 70 7.61 -11.87 9.08
C ASN A 70 8.69 -10.84 9.44
N GLY A 71 8.51 -10.05 10.50
CA GLY A 71 9.51 -9.10 10.99
C GLY A 71 9.65 -7.82 10.16
N TYR A 72 8.65 -7.50 9.33
CA TYR A 72 8.64 -6.29 8.49
C TYR A 72 7.96 -5.09 9.18
N SER A 73 7.76 -5.14 10.50
CA SER A 73 7.26 -3.98 11.24
C SER A 73 8.33 -2.91 11.31
N ASP A 74 7.90 -1.65 11.12
CA ASP A 74 8.77 -0.49 10.96
C ASP A 74 9.72 -0.27 12.15
N THR A 75 9.44 -0.88 13.31
CA THR A 75 10.09 -0.68 14.61
C THR A 75 11.48 -1.28 14.78
N ASN A 76 11.89 -2.26 13.97
CA ASN A 76 13.04 -3.11 14.33
C ASN A 76 14.36 -2.75 13.64
N LYS A 77 14.36 -1.83 12.66
CA LYS A 77 15.56 -1.57 11.85
C LYS A 77 16.19 -0.22 12.17
N GLU A 78 17.41 -0.25 12.70
CA GLU A 78 18.22 0.93 12.95
C GLU A 78 18.98 1.35 11.67
N ILE A 79 18.92 2.64 11.34
CA ILE A 79 19.59 3.24 10.17
C ILE A 79 20.82 3.98 10.68
N TYR A 80 21.99 3.39 10.44
CA TYR A 80 23.27 3.92 10.86
C TYR A 80 23.87 4.91 9.86
N VAL A 81 24.06 6.16 10.30
CA VAL A 81 24.60 7.31 9.54
C VAL A 81 25.99 7.70 10.01
N ARG A 82 26.81 8.29 9.13
CA ARG A 82 28.22 8.60 9.43
C ARG A 82 28.37 9.80 10.36
N ASN A 83 27.53 10.81 10.22
CA ASN A 83 27.64 12.05 10.98
C ASN A 83 26.27 12.68 11.26
N ASP A 84 26.25 13.66 12.16
CA ASP A 84 25.03 14.39 12.52
C ASP A 84 24.41 15.18 11.36
N ASN A 85 25.23 15.59 10.39
CA ASN A 85 24.74 16.31 9.21
C ASN A 85 23.89 15.41 8.31
N GLU A 86 24.32 14.17 8.06
CA GLU A 86 23.56 13.14 7.35
C GLU A 86 22.30 12.75 8.12
N LYS A 87 22.38 12.64 9.45
CA LYS A 87 21.21 12.41 10.32
C LYS A 87 20.18 13.53 10.19
N LYS A 88 20.60 14.80 10.25
CA LYS A 88 19.70 15.96 10.06
C LYS A 88 19.07 15.96 8.66
N MET A 89 19.85 15.65 7.63
CA MET A 89 19.35 15.56 6.25
C MET A 89 18.28 14.46 6.10
N LEU A 90 18.54 13.24 6.58
CA LEU A 90 17.58 12.14 6.52
C LEU A 90 16.31 12.42 7.33
N ASN A 91 16.44 13.02 8.51
CA ASN A 91 15.30 13.44 9.31
C ASN A 91 14.43 14.46 8.57
N LYS A 92 15.04 15.43 7.88
CA LYS A 92 14.31 16.42 7.06
C LYS A 92 13.58 15.75 5.89
N MET A 93 14.24 14.83 5.18
CA MET A 93 13.60 14.08 4.07
C MET A 93 12.45 13.21 4.58
N SER A 94 12.64 12.52 5.70
CA SER A 94 11.63 11.69 6.37
C SER A 94 10.41 12.54 6.79
N PHE A 95 10.65 13.73 7.35
CA PHE A 95 9.61 14.69 7.69
C PHE A 95 8.82 15.16 6.45
N ILE A 96 9.50 15.56 5.36
CA ILE A 96 8.84 16.01 4.13
C ILE A 96 7.94 14.90 3.55
N LYS A 97 8.42 13.64 3.52
CA LYS A 97 7.61 12.51 3.05
C LYS A 97 6.35 12.31 3.90
N ARG A 98 6.48 12.34 5.24
CA ARG A 98 5.32 12.25 6.15
C ARG A 98 4.35 13.41 5.96
N ALA A 99 4.85 14.62 5.77
CA ALA A 99 4.03 15.81 5.53
C ALA A 99 3.22 15.72 4.22
N ILE A 100 3.85 15.29 3.12
CA ILE A 100 3.15 15.08 1.84
C ILE A 100 2.07 14.01 1.98
N PHE A 101 2.39 12.87 2.59
CA PHE A 101 1.43 11.79 2.82
C PHE A 101 0.24 12.27 3.66
N LEU A 102 0.50 13.06 4.70
CA LEU A 102 -0.53 13.63 5.55
C LEU A 102 -1.43 14.60 4.78
N ILE A 103 -0.87 15.50 3.96
CA ILE A 103 -1.66 16.42 3.12
C ILE A 103 -2.60 15.63 2.20
N LEU A 104 -2.10 14.57 1.57
CA LEU A 104 -2.92 13.68 0.72
C LEU A 104 -4.00 12.96 1.53
N ALA A 105 -3.67 12.46 2.72
CA ALA A 105 -4.62 11.83 3.62
C ALA A 105 -5.71 12.84 4.06
N PHE A 106 -5.35 14.07 4.40
CA PHE A 106 -6.30 15.15 4.71
C PHE A 106 -7.24 15.43 3.55
N ALA A 107 -6.68 15.60 2.35
CA ALA A 107 -7.48 15.80 1.16
C ALA A 107 -8.47 14.64 0.96
N TYR A 108 -8.01 13.39 1.08
CA TYR A 108 -8.87 12.23 0.93
C TYR A 108 -9.97 12.15 1.99
N LEU A 109 -9.59 12.22 3.27
CA LEU A 109 -10.51 12.15 4.41
C LEU A 109 -11.54 13.29 4.40
N TYR A 110 -11.19 14.46 3.83
CA TYR A 110 -12.11 15.57 3.61
C TYR A 110 -13.03 15.33 2.41
N LEU A 111 -12.49 14.95 1.25
CA LEU A 111 -13.24 14.82 0.00
C LEU A 111 -14.30 13.72 0.06
N ILE A 112 -13.99 12.57 0.67
CA ILE A 112 -14.89 11.41 0.69
C ILE A 112 -16.25 11.72 1.34
N PRO A 113 -16.33 12.12 2.63
CA PRO A 113 -17.60 12.36 3.30
C PRO A 113 -18.29 13.65 2.85
N ASN A 114 -17.54 14.71 2.48
CA ASN A 114 -18.14 16.01 2.15
C ASN A 114 -18.56 16.15 0.68
N ILE A 115 -17.93 15.40 -0.23
CA ILE A 115 -18.16 15.54 -1.68
C ILE A 115 -18.58 14.22 -2.30
N ILE A 116 -17.74 13.18 -2.20
CA ILE A 116 -17.95 11.95 -2.98
C ILE A 116 -19.22 11.22 -2.55
N ILE A 117 -19.41 10.99 -1.25
CA ILE A 117 -20.55 10.21 -0.75
C ILE A 117 -21.89 10.95 -0.94
N PRO A 118 -22.03 12.25 -0.63
CA PRO A 118 -23.26 12.99 -0.92
C PRO A 118 -23.65 12.94 -2.40
N ILE A 119 -22.68 13.01 -3.33
CA ILE A 119 -22.93 12.87 -4.77
C ILE A 119 -23.46 11.47 -5.10
N LEU A 120 -22.89 10.41 -4.50
CA LEU A 120 -23.29 9.03 -4.76
C LEU A 120 -24.67 8.68 -4.20
N ILE A 121 -25.03 9.20 -3.03
CA ILE A 121 -26.31 8.90 -2.35
C ILE A 121 -27.42 9.89 -2.77
N GLY A 122 -27.07 11.03 -3.37
CA GLY A 122 -28.03 12.08 -3.71
C GLY A 122 -28.50 12.91 -2.51
N ASN A 123 -27.78 12.83 -1.38
CA ASN A 123 -28.04 13.64 -0.20
C ASN A 123 -27.48 15.07 -0.37
N LYS A 124 -28.03 16.02 0.39
CA LYS A 124 -27.46 17.38 0.46
C LYS A 124 -26.01 17.27 0.94
N MET A 125 -25.11 18.00 0.28
CA MET A 125 -23.72 18.10 0.74
C MET A 125 -23.72 18.50 2.22
N PHE A 126 -23.16 17.66 3.08
CA PHE A 126 -22.97 18.02 4.47
C PHE A 126 -22.04 19.22 4.53
N GLY A 127 -22.52 20.30 5.17
CA GLY A 127 -21.66 21.43 5.50
C GLY A 127 -20.55 20.94 6.42
N PHE A 128 -19.31 21.31 6.09
CA PHE A 128 -18.13 20.96 6.87
C PHE A 128 -18.36 21.19 8.37
N GLN A 129 -18.32 20.12 9.17
CA GLN A 129 -18.36 20.20 10.62
C GLN A 129 -16.93 20.20 11.17
N PRO A 130 -16.47 21.28 11.83
CA PRO A 130 -15.10 21.36 12.37
C PRO A 130 -14.76 20.26 13.37
N SER A 131 -15.75 19.68 14.05
CA SER A 131 -15.60 18.56 14.98
C SER A 131 -15.06 17.29 14.30
N SER A 132 -15.29 17.10 12.99
CA SER A 132 -14.73 15.99 12.22
C SER A 132 -13.20 16.05 12.12
N LEU A 133 -12.58 17.22 12.38
CA LEU A 133 -11.13 17.38 12.38
C LEU A 133 -10.43 16.66 13.55
N ILE A 134 -11.17 16.21 14.56
CA ILE A 134 -10.61 15.53 15.74
C ILE A 134 -9.98 14.17 15.37
N ILE A 135 -10.52 13.47 14.36
CA ILE A 135 -9.97 12.20 13.84
C ILE A 135 -8.54 12.38 13.30
N PHE A 136 -8.12 13.60 12.98
CA PHE A 136 -6.81 13.89 12.43
C PHE A 136 -5.73 14.18 13.49
N ILE A 137 -6.09 14.35 14.76
CA ILE A 137 -5.12 14.62 15.83
C ILE A 137 -4.05 13.51 15.92
N PRO A 138 -4.39 12.21 15.89
CA PRO A 138 -3.39 11.14 15.89
C PRO A 138 -2.44 11.19 14.66
N LEU A 139 -2.97 11.56 13.49
CA LEU A 139 -2.19 11.72 12.26
C LEU A 139 -1.21 12.90 12.34
N ILE A 140 -1.62 14.00 12.95
CA ILE A 140 -0.76 15.16 13.20
C ILE A 140 0.35 14.80 14.20
N VAL A 141 0.02 14.10 15.29
CA VAL A 141 1.02 13.65 16.29
C VAL A 141 2.07 12.73 15.66
N PHE A 142 1.66 11.88 14.71
CA PHE A 142 2.58 10.99 13.97
C PHE A 142 3.66 11.73 13.15
N ILE A 143 3.43 13.00 12.76
CA ILE A 143 4.46 13.81 12.09
C ILE A 143 5.61 14.16 13.05
N PHE A 144 5.24 14.54 14.28
CA PHE A 144 6.16 15.06 15.30
C PHE A 144 6.92 13.95 16.02
N THR A 145 6.43 12.71 15.97
CA THR A 145 7.26 11.54 16.30
C THR A 145 8.34 11.39 15.23
N GLY A 146 9.49 12.00 15.48
CA GLY A 146 10.68 11.87 14.64
C GLY A 146 11.05 10.39 14.43
N ASP A 147 11.76 10.11 13.34
CA ASP A 147 12.14 8.75 13.00
C ASP A 147 13.26 8.27 13.95
N LYS A 148 12.86 7.57 15.03
CA LYS A 148 13.77 7.10 16.09
C LYS A 148 14.81 6.08 15.60
N ARG A 149 14.68 5.60 14.36
CA ARG A 149 15.55 4.60 13.76
C ARG A 149 16.88 5.17 13.29
N ILE A 150 16.95 6.46 13.00
CA ILE A 150 18.16 7.09 12.43
C ILE A 150 19.15 7.41 13.56
N LYS A 151 20.22 6.63 13.63
CA LYS A 151 21.28 6.72 14.65
C LYS A 151 22.64 7.00 14.02
N VAL A 152 23.48 7.79 14.68
CA VAL A 152 24.87 7.98 14.24
C VAL A 152 25.66 6.72 14.60
N SER A 153 26.43 6.22 13.65
CA SER A 153 27.29 5.05 13.80
C SER A 153 28.60 5.45 14.47
N ASP A 154 29.01 4.69 15.48
CA ASP A 154 30.35 4.80 16.06
C ASP A 154 31.43 4.20 15.13
N LYS A 155 31.02 3.42 14.12
CA LYS A 155 31.90 2.76 13.14
C LYS A 155 31.84 3.44 11.77
N PRO A 156 32.95 3.48 10.99
CA PRO A 156 32.96 4.08 9.66
C PRO A 156 31.98 3.36 8.73
N THR A 157 30.90 4.06 8.37
CA THR A 157 29.88 3.58 7.43
C THR A 157 29.98 4.28 6.08
N ALA A 158 29.64 3.55 5.01
CA ALA A 158 29.47 4.12 3.66
C ALA A 158 28.50 5.31 3.66
N PRO A 159 28.68 6.30 2.77
CA PRO A 159 27.87 7.51 2.76
C PRO A 159 26.41 7.16 2.43
N VAL A 160 25.48 7.90 3.02
CA VAL A 160 24.04 7.64 2.83
C VAL A 160 23.63 7.66 1.35
N LYS A 161 24.25 8.53 0.54
CA LYS A 161 23.95 8.63 -0.90
C LYS A 161 24.27 7.34 -1.69
N GLU A 162 25.19 6.51 -1.21
CA GLU A 162 25.52 5.22 -1.81
C GLU A 162 24.62 4.08 -1.29
N LYS A 163 24.07 4.23 -0.08
CA LYS A 163 23.12 3.27 0.52
C LYS A 163 21.69 3.46 0.03
N ILE A 164 21.34 4.69 -0.34
CA ILE A 164 20.01 5.02 -0.84
C ILE A 164 19.86 4.49 -2.26
N ASN A 165 18.92 3.56 -2.44
CA ASN A 165 18.49 3.19 -3.78
C ASN A 165 17.61 4.29 -4.37
N HIS A 166 18.01 4.84 -5.52
CA HIS A 166 17.23 5.83 -6.27
C HIS A 166 16.44 5.24 -7.44
N THR A 167 16.66 3.96 -7.77
CA THR A 167 16.26 3.41 -9.07
C THR A 167 14.77 3.08 -9.21
N GLU A 168 14.04 2.82 -8.10
CA GLU A 168 12.65 2.32 -8.19
C GLU A 168 11.67 3.04 -7.25
N PRO A 169 11.08 4.17 -7.69
CA PRO A 169 10.26 5.04 -6.84
C PRO A 169 9.04 4.35 -6.19
N LEU A 170 8.38 3.44 -6.91
CA LEU A 170 7.20 2.73 -6.40
C LEU A 170 7.52 1.76 -5.25
N LEU A 171 8.73 1.20 -5.21
CA LEU A 171 9.13 0.32 -4.11
C LEU A 171 9.48 1.11 -2.84
N HIS A 172 9.68 2.42 -2.95
CA HIS A 172 9.83 3.28 -1.78
C HIS A 172 8.52 3.48 -1.00
N LEU A 173 7.39 3.01 -1.53
CA LEU A 173 6.14 2.92 -0.79
C LEU A 173 6.19 1.80 0.26
N ILE A 174 7.06 0.80 0.08
CA ILE A 174 7.25 -0.27 1.03
C ILE A 174 8.13 0.24 2.18
N PRO A 175 7.68 0.12 3.45
CA PRO A 175 8.50 0.47 4.60
C PRO A 175 9.85 -0.26 4.57
N GLN A 176 10.90 0.39 5.06
CA GLN A 176 12.27 -0.14 5.13
C GLN A 176 13.01 -0.42 3.81
N TYR A 177 12.32 -0.57 2.67
CA TYR A 177 12.93 -0.94 1.38
C TYR A 177 14.10 -0.05 0.96
N HIS A 178 13.99 1.25 1.26
CA HIS A 178 14.98 2.27 0.93
C HIS A 178 16.32 2.12 1.68
N PHE A 179 16.31 1.47 2.84
CA PHE A 179 17.47 1.29 3.73
C PHE A 179 17.82 -0.19 3.91
N SER A 180 17.37 -1.04 3.00
CA SER A 180 17.61 -2.47 3.01
C SER A 180 18.72 -2.87 2.08
N ASP A 181 19.52 -3.83 2.55
CA ASP A 181 20.57 -4.46 1.76
C ASP A 181 19.93 -5.31 0.66
N GLU A 182 20.71 -5.73 -0.34
CA GLU A 182 20.18 -6.43 -1.51
C GLU A 182 19.40 -7.71 -1.17
N TYR A 183 19.93 -8.52 -0.26
CA TYR A 183 19.26 -9.73 0.22
C TYR A 183 17.93 -9.43 0.93
N GLU A 184 17.89 -8.41 1.77
CA GLU A 184 16.67 -8.01 2.46
C GLU A 184 15.64 -7.43 1.49
N ARG A 185 16.08 -6.64 0.50
CA ARG A 185 15.19 -6.12 -0.56
C ARG A 185 14.55 -7.25 -1.35
N MET A 186 15.30 -8.28 -1.71
CA MET A 186 14.74 -9.46 -2.39
C MET A 186 13.71 -10.18 -1.51
N ARG A 187 13.97 -10.29 -0.20
CA ARG A 187 13.03 -10.91 0.76
C ARG A 187 11.74 -10.09 0.92
N ILE A 188 11.87 -8.77 1.06
CA ILE A 188 10.75 -7.81 1.12
C ILE A 188 9.92 -7.88 -0.16
N GLU A 189 10.58 -7.82 -1.33
CA GLU A 189 9.92 -7.93 -2.63
C GLU A 189 9.12 -9.22 -2.73
N MET A 190 9.70 -10.36 -2.34
CA MET A 190 9.01 -11.64 -2.37
C MET A 190 7.76 -11.64 -1.49
N GLU A 191 7.81 -11.05 -0.30
CA GLU A 191 6.67 -11.07 0.61
C GLU A 191 5.54 -10.16 0.14
N TYR A 192 5.87 -8.92 -0.28
CA TYR A 192 4.86 -8.02 -0.87
C TYR A 192 4.25 -8.58 -2.15
N ALA A 193 5.04 -9.33 -2.94
CA ALA A 193 4.56 -9.99 -4.13
C ALA A 193 3.59 -11.16 -3.81
N LYS A 194 3.79 -11.88 -2.69
CA LYS A 194 2.81 -12.85 -2.20
C LYS A 194 1.54 -12.16 -1.71
N ASN A 195 1.68 -11.09 -0.93
CA ASN A 195 0.57 -10.31 -0.40
C ASN A 195 -0.30 -9.75 -1.55
N PHE A 196 0.32 -9.29 -2.64
CA PHE A 196 -0.40 -8.85 -3.83
C PHE A 196 -1.35 -9.93 -4.37
N VAL A 197 -0.83 -11.13 -4.63
CA VAL A 197 -1.64 -12.21 -5.22
C VAL A 197 -2.77 -12.61 -4.27
N TRP A 198 -2.48 -12.71 -2.97
CA TRP A 198 -3.48 -13.02 -1.96
C TRP A 198 -4.57 -11.94 -1.89
N LEU A 199 -4.18 -10.66 -1.86
CA LEU A 199 -5.13 -9.53 -1.79
C LEU A 199 -6.02 -9.43 -3.02
N VAL A 200 -5.47 -9.62 -4.22
CA VAL A 200 -6.29 -9.59 -5.45
C VAL A 200 -7.37 -10.66 -5.39
N ILE A 201 -7.02 -11.88 -4.97
CA ILE A 201 -7.99 -12.99 -4.85
C ILE A 201 -9.03 -12.67 -3.77
N SER A 202 -8.58 -12.33 -2.56
CA SER A 202 -9.47 -12.05 -1.42
C SER A 202 -10.44 -10.89 -1.73
N LEU A 203 -9.93 -9.77 -2.24
CA LEU A 203 -10.76 -8.60 -2.54
C LEU A 203 -11.73 -8.87 -3.69
N SER A 204 -11.35 -9.67 -4.68
CA SER A 204 -12.27 -10.05 -5.75
C SER A 204 -13.42 -10.92 -5.22
N LEU A 205 -13.12 -11.91 -4.37
CA LEU A 205 -14.14 -12.75 -3.74
C LEU A 205 -15.09 -11.93 -2.86
N ILE A 206 -14.55 -11.08 -1.98
CA ILE A 206 -15.33 -10.19 -1.12
C ILE A 206 -16.24 -9.30 -1.96
N SER A 207 -15.70 -8.69 -3.03
CA SER A 207 -16.48 -7.79 -3.89
C SER A 207 -17.62 -8.50 -4.61
N ILE A 208 -17.40 -9.75 -5.07
CA ILE A 208 -18.47 -10.54 -5.72
C ILE A 208 -19.58 -10.87 -4.72
N ILE A 209 -19.21 -11.33 -3.51
CA ILE A 209 -20.18 -11.66 -2.46
C ILE A 209 -20.99 -10.43 -2.07
N ASP A 210 -20.30 -9.30 -1.88
CA ASP A 210 -20.93 -8.04 -1.53
C ASP A 210 -21.89 -7.55 -2.59
N ILE A 211 -21.52 -7.59 -3.89
CA ILE A 211 -22.42 -7.24 -4.98
C ILE A 211 -23.71 -8.06 -4.94
N VAL A 212 -23.62 -9.36 -4.71
CA VAL A 212 -24.80 -10.23 -4.64
C VAL A 212 -25.70 -9.82 -3.49
N ILE A 213 -25.14 -9.59 -2.30
CA ILE A 213 -25.91 -9.23 -1.10
C ILE A 213 -26.51 -7.83 -1.26
N GLU A 214 -25.75 -6.85 -1.70
CA GLU A 214 -26.21 -5.46 -1.88
C GLU A 214 -27.32 -5.37 -2.93
N ILE A 215 -27.24 -6.12 -4.04
CA ILE A 215 -28.32 -6.20 -5.03
C ILE A 215 -29.60 -6.75 -4.40
N VAL A 216 -29.50 -7.81 -3.58
CA VAL A 216 -30.65 -8.38 -2.86
C VAL A 216 -31.24 -7.37 -1.88
N MET A 217 -30.41 -6.53 -1.27
CA MET A 217 -30.81 -5.48 -0.34
C MET A 217 -31.24 -4.16 -1.03
N ASN A 218 -31.32 -4.13 -2.38
CA ASN A 218 -31.63 -2.93 -3.18
C ASN A 218 -30.67 -1.75 -2.96
N HIS A 219 -29.42 -2.03 -2.59
CA HIS A 219 -28.35 -1.05 -2.48
C HIS A 219 -27.41 -1.11 -3.67
N THR A 220 -26.70 -0.01 -3.92
CA THR A 220 -25.68 0.07 -4.96
C THR A 220 -24.29 -0.25 -4.38
N PRO A 221 -23.64 -1.36 -4.79
CA PRO A 221 -22.35 -1.80 -4.23
C PRO A 221 -21.16 -1.02 -4.80
N TYR A 222 -21.07 0.27 -4.51
CA TYR A 222 -20.05 1.15 -5.12
C TYR A 222 -18.62 0.69 -4.84
N ALA A 223 -18.29 0.34 -3.60
CA ALA A 223 -16.92 -0.06 -3.26
C ALA A 223 -16.50 -1.35 -3.97
N SER A 224 -17.39 -2.33 -4.02
CA SER A 224 -17.14 -3.60 -4.71
C SER A 224 -16.95 -3.42 -6.21
N ILE A 225 -17.76 -2.59 -6.86
CA ILE A 225 -17.61 -2.26 -8.28
C ILE A 225 -16.24 -1.61 -8.54
N VAL A 226 -15.89 -0.57 -7.77
CA VAL A 226 -14.61 0.14 -7.90
C VAL A 226 -13.43 -0.82 -7.68
N THR A 227 -13.54 -1.71 -6.69
CA THR A 227 -12.52 -2.72 -6.38
C THR A 227 -12.30 -3.73 -7.49
N LEU A 228 -13.38 -4.23 -8.10
CA LEU A 228 -13.27 -5.16 -9.23
C LEU A 228 -12.65 -4.49 -10.44
N ILE A 229 -13.02 -3.24 -10.75
CA ILE A 229 -12.42 -2.47 -11.84
C ILE A 229 -10.92 -2.26 -11.58
N PHE A 230 -10.55 -1.85 -10.37
CA PHE A 230 -9.15 -1.64 -9.99
C PHE A 230 -8.34 -2.94 -10.11
N ASN A 231 -8.85 -4.06 -9.60
CA ASN A 231 -8.22 -5.37 -9.71
C ASN A 231 -8.08 -5.82 -11.17
N ALA A 232 -9.11 -5.62 -12.00
CA ALA A 232 -9.06 -5.96 -13.42
C ALA A 232 -7.95 -5.17 -14.14
N ILE A 233 -7.85 -3.86 -13.89
CA ILE A 233 -6.79 -3.01 -14.46
C ILE A 233 -5.40 -3.51 -14.00
N LEU A 234 -5.22 -3.81 -12.71
CA LEU A 234 -3.94 -4.33 -12.20
C LEU A 234 -3.56 -5.66 -12.83
N ILE A 235 -4.52 -6.59 -12.98
CA ILE A 235 -4.29 -7.89 -13.62
C ILE A 235 -3.90 -7.72 -15.09
N ILE A 236 -4.57 -6.84 -15.83
CA ILE A 236 -4.24 -6.55 -17.24
C ILE A 236 -2.81 -6.02 -17.34
N ILE A 237 -2.46 -4.99 -16.55
CA ILE A 237 -1.11 -4.39 -16.57
C ILE A 237 -0.07 -5.43 -16.17
N ALA A 238 -0.33 -6.23 -15.13
CA ALA A 238 0.57 -7.29 -14.69
C ALA A 238 0.81 -8.32 -15.80
N THR A 239 -0.26 -8.77 -16.47
CA THR A 239 -0.19 -9.76 -17.55
C THR A 239 0.63 -9.24 -18.73
N LEU A 240 0.38 -8.00 -19.18
CA LEU A 240 1.13 -7.37 -20.26
C LEU A 240 2.63 -7.27 -19.92
N LYS A 241 2.97 -6.88 -18.68
CA LYS A 241 4.37 -6.79 -18.24
C LYS A 241 5.03 -8.16 -18.10
N VAL A 242 4.31 -9.18 -17.63
CA VAL A 242 4.83 -10.56 -17.58
C VAL A 242 5.18 -11.06 -18.99
N ILE A 243 4.30 -10.84 -19.96
CA ILE A 243 4.55 -11.20 -21.37
C ILE A 243 5.80 -10.49 -21.90
N SER A 244 5.93 -9.18 -21.65
CA SER A 244 7.10 -8.40 -22.04
C SER A 244 8.40 -8.93 -21.42
N ILE A 245 8.41 -9.23 -20.11
CA ILE A 245 9.57 -9.78 -19.40
C ILE A 245 9.98 -11.14 -19.98
N LYS A 246 9.01 -12.01 -20.29
CA LYS A 246 9.27 -13.32 -20.90
C LYS A 246 9.87 -13.17 -22.30
N LYS A 247 9.33 -12.28 -23.14
CA LYS A 247 9.80 -12.03 -24.51
C LYS A 247 11.22 -11.45 -24.56
N ASN A 248 11.52 -10.47 -23.72
CA ASN A 248 12.84 -9.80 -23.71
C ASN A 248 13.98 -10.75 -23.31
N ASN A 249 13.71 -11.76 -22.47
CA ASN A 249 14.74 -12.71 -22.05
C ASN A 249 15.04 -13.78 -23.11
N ILE A 250 14.07 -14.09 -24.00
CA ILE A 250 14.28 -15.00 -25.14
C ILE A 250 15.22 -14.33 -26.15
N SER A 251 15.05 -13.02 -26.39
CA SER A 251 15.91 -12.24 -27.28
C SER A 251 17.34 -12.01 -26.75
N GLN A 252 17.60 -12.24 -25.46
CA GLN A 252 18.94 -12.16 -24.87
C GLN A 252 19.68 -13.51 -24.85
N LYS A 253 18.96 -14.61 -25.10
CA LYS A 253 19.52 -15.97 -25.20
C LYS A 253 19.68 -16.47 -26.64
N ALA A 254 19.14 -15.74 -27.62
CA ALA A 254 19.31 -15.96 -29.05
C ALA A 254 20.42 -15.05 -29.60
#